data_AF-A0A0A7KMH7-F1
#
_entry.id   AF-A0A0A7KMH7-F1
#
_cell.length_a   1.000
_cell.length_b   1.000
_cell.length_c   1.000
_cell.angle_alpha   90.00
_cell.angle_beta   90.00
_cell.angle_gamma   90.00
#
_symmetry.space_group_name_H-M   'P 1'
#
loop_
_entity.id
_entity.type
_entity.pdbx_description
1 polymer ?
#
loop_
_entity_poly.entity_id
_entity_poly.type
_entity_poly.pdbx_seq_one_letter_code
_entity_poly.pdbx_strand_id
1 'polypeptide(L)'
;MAEGELVPDSENNNNLVFKSSAWTGGAGTVKTVVLPDMSDLALMLTSTPLSADGKFSFATLPAPPADTLTPISAGSQTQPDCTGEIKFSDPATQGIDLFISVKTDLRAGLARQLVIDTTGNVTKTSGLVYVDRDLKVSGTLRCTFTGADNLARVSVNDNDVQLHKGWNSLVGSVK
;
A
#
# COMPACT_ATOMS: atom_id res chain seq x y z
N MET A 1 -11.84 9.37 8.25
CA MET A 1 -11.24 8.07 8.66
C MET A 1 -12.33 7.32 9.42
N ALA A 2 -12.40 5.99 9.33
CA ALA A 2 -13.47 5.26 10.00
C ALA A 2 -13.15 5.16 11.50
N GLU A 3 -13.97 5.79 12.34
CA GLU A 3 -13.95 5.68 13.80
C GLU A 3 -14.67 4.39 14.19
N GLY A 4 -14.26 3.72 15.27
CA GLY A 4 -14.91 2.52 15.77
C GLY A 4 -14.69 2.29 17.26
N GLU A 5 -15.65 1.65 17.92
CA GLU A 5 -15.64 1.37 19.36
C GLU A 5 -16.00 -0.09 19.63
N LEU A 6 -15.41 -0.69 20.67
CA LEU A 6 -15.82 -1.98 21.21
C LEU A 6 -17.03 -1.77 22.12
N VAL A 7 -18.18 -2.37 21.78
CA VAL A 7 -19.39 -2.32 22.61
C VAL A 7 -19.78 -3.71 23.11
N PRO A 8 -20.42 -3.85 24.29
CA PRO A 8 -20.98 -5.11 24.74
C PRO A 8 -22.01 -5.67 23.74
N ASP A 9 -21.98 -6.97 23.51
CA ASP A 9 -22.98 -7.69 22.71
C ASP A 9 -24.34 -7.62 23.42
N SER A 10 -25.36 -7.10 22.73
CA SER A 10 -26.70 -6.92 23.28
C SER A 10 -27.40 -8.22 23.65
N GLU A 11 -26.93 -9.36 23.13
CA GLU A 11 -27.50 -10.67 23.44
C GLU A 11 -26.70 -11.43 24.53
N ASN A 12 -25.45 -11.04 24.79
CA ASN A 12 -24.60 -11.67 25.80
C ASN A 12 -23.51 -10.71 26.30
N ASN A 13 -23.77 -10.02 27.42
CA ASN A 13 -22.92 -8.96 27.99
C ASN A 13 -21.46 -9.36 28.33
N ASN A 14 -21.09 -10.64 28.19
CA ASN A 14 -19.73 -11.12 28.35
C ASN A 14 -18.91 -11.14 27.04
N ASN A 15 -19.50 -10.79 25.90
CA ASN A 15 -18.81 -10.62 24.62
C ASN A 15 -18.70 -9.13 24.25
N LEU A 16 -17.54 -8.72 23.73
CA LEU A 16 -17.33 -7.39 23.15
C LEU A 16 -17.37 -7.50 21.62
N VAL A 17 -18.21 -6.69 20.98
CA VAL A 17 -18.34 -6.59 19.52
C VAL A 17 -17.73 -5.27 19.07
N PHE A 18 -16.76 -5.34 18.16
CA PHE A 18 -16.20 -4.14 17.54
C PHE A 18 -17.19 -3.55 16.53
N LYS A 19 -17.70 -2.35 16.81
CA LYS A 19 -18.50 -1.55 15.89
C LYS A 19 -17.62 -0.45 15.32
N SER A 20 -17.07 -0.65 14.13
CA SER A 20 -16.57 0.45 13.31
C SER A 20 -17.72 1.16 12.61
N SER A 21 -17.56 2.45 12.34
CA SER A 21 -18.30 3.12 11.27
C SER A 21 -18.12 2.28 10.01
N ALA A 22 -19.23 1.67 9.58
CA ALA A 22 -19.26 0.91 8.35
C ALA A 22 -18.73 1.79 7.21
N TRP A 23 -17.98 1.20 6.29
CA TRP A 23 -17.64 1.81 5.02
C TRP A 23 -18.83 2.61 4.48
N THR A 24 -18.70 3.94 4.42
CA THR A 24 -19.79 4.82 3.98
C THR A 24 -19.78 5.08 2.48
N GLY A 25 -18.91 4.40 1.73
CA GLY A 25 -18.85 4.56 0.28
C GLY A 25 -19.94 3.80 -0.47
N GLY A 26 -20.65 2.86 0.17
CA GLY A 26 -21.65 2.02 -0.47
C GLY A 26 -21.05 0.93 -1.36
N ALA A 27 -21.89 0.14 -2.00
CA ALA A 27 -21.43 -0.87 -2.95
C ALA A 27 -20.81 -0.22 -4.20
N GLY A 28 -19.98 -0.96 -4.92
CA GLY A 28 -19.34 -0.46 -6.14
C GLY A 28 -18.33 -1.43 -6.73
N THR A 29 -17.20 -0.90 -7.16
CA THR A 29 -16.14 -1.67 -7.81
C THR A 29 -14.78 -1.26 -7.29
N VAL A 30 -13.93 -2.25 -7.04
CA VAL A 30 -12.50 -2.06 -6.82
C VAL A 30 -11.75 -2.48 -8.08
N LYS A 31 -10.85 -1.62 -8.54
CA LYS A 31 -9.94 -1.89 -9.65
C LYS A 31 -8.52 -1.91 -9.12
N THR A 32 -7.70 -2.76 -9.70
CA THR A 32 -6.25 -2.66 -9.58
C THR A 32 -5.72 -1.99 -10.82
N VAL A 33 -4.81 -1.04 -10.63
CA VAL A 33 -4.19 -0.30 -11.70
C VAL A 33 -2.69 -0.24 -11.48
N VAL A 34 -1.94 -0.17 -12.57
CA VAL A 34 -0.51 0.16 -12.56
C VAL A 34 -0.31 1.49 -13.27
N LEU A 35 0.73 2.22 -12.86
CA LEU A 35 1.06 3.55 -13.40
C LEU A 35 2.44 3.49 -14.05
N PRO A 36 2.54 3.17 -15.36
CA PRO A 36 3.81 3.22 -16.08
C PRO A 36 4.35 4.64 -16.02
N ASP A 37 5.61 4.79 -15.59
CA ASP A 37 6.31 6.07 -15.46
C ASP A 37 5.60 7.15 -14.63
N MET A 38 4.75 6.75 -13.66
CA MET A 38 3.91 7.68 -12.88
C MET A 38 3.06 8.61 -13.77
N SER A 39 2.77 8.18 -15.00
CA SER A 39 1.93 8.93 -15.95
C SER A 39 0.47 8.94 -15.50
N ASP A 40 -0.32 9.90 -16.00
CA ASP A 40 -1.77 9.97 -15.77
C ASP A 40 -2.53 8.78 -16.40
N LEU A 41 -1.86 7.96 -17.21
CA LEU A 41 -2.44 6.81 -17.91
C LEU A 41 -2.37 5.55 -17.05
N ALA A 42 -3.31 5.43 -16.12
CA ALA A 42 -3.50 4.22 -15.32
C ALA A 42 -3.95 3.03 -16.20
N LEU A 43 -3.15 1.97 -16.22
CA LEU A 43 -3.54 0.71 -16.85
C LEU A 43 -4.29 -0.15 -15.83
N MET A 44 -5.55 -0.47 -16.12
CA MET A 44 -6.32 -1.41 -15.30
C MET A 44 -5.85 -2.84 -15.53
N LEU A 45 -5.54 -3.55 -14.45
CA LEU A 45 -5.17 -4.96 -14.49
C LEU A 45 -6.38 -5.88 -14.28
N THR A 46 -7.16 -5.64 -13.24
CA THR A 46 -8.38 -6.41 -12.96
C THR A 46 -9.36 -5.61 -12.10
N SER A 47 -10.59 -6.09 -11.97
CA SER A 47 -11.63 -5.49 -11.15
C SER A 47 -12.47 -6.54 -10.41
N THR A 48 -12.96 -6.19 -9.24
CA THR A 48 -13.86 -7.01 -8.42
C THR A 48 -14.97 -6.15 -7.83
N PRO A 49 -16.17 -6.71 -7.55
CA PRO A 49 -17.21 -5.99 -6.81
C PRO A 49 -16.74 -5.54 -5.42
N LEU A 50 -17.20 -4.36 -5.02
CA LEU A 50 -17.10 -3.85 -3.65
C LEU A 50 -18.48 -3.99 -2.99
N SER A 51 -18.56 -4.71 -1.89
CA SER A 51 -19.81 -4.81 -1.12
C SER A 51 -20.11 -3.51 -0.36
N ALA A 52 -21.37 -3.34 0.06
CA ALA A 52 -21.80 -2.15 0.81
C ALA A 52 -21.12 -1.98 2.17
N ASP A 53 -20.54 -3.05 2.74
CA ASP A 53 -19.73 -3.01 3.96
C ASP A 53 -18.21 -2.84 3.68
N GLY A 54 -17.82 -2.62 2.43
CA GLY A 54 -16.46 -2.29 2.04
C GLY A 54 -15.54 -3.49 1.81
N LYS A 55 -16.08 -4.71 1.77
CA LYS A 55 -15.31 -5.93 1.49
C LYS A 55 -15.16 -6.16 -0.01
N PHE A 56 -13.99 -6.60 -0.39
CA PHE A 56 -13.67 -7.01 -1.74
C PHE A 56 -12.61 -8.11 -1.70
N SER A 57 -12.52 -8.90 -2.77
CA SER A 57 -11.47 -9.90 -2.90
C SER A 57 -11.13 -10.08 -4.37
N PHE A 58 -9.84 -10.23 -4.65
CA PHE A 58 -9.35 -10.67 -5.95
C PHE A 58 -8.97 -12.14 -5.84
N ALA A 59 -9.55 -12.99 -6.68
CA ALA A 59 -9.18 -14.41 -6.72
C ALA A 59 -7.71 -14.59 -7.13
N THR A 60 -7.27 -13.81 -8.12
CA THR A 60 -5.88 -13.71 -8.55
C THR A 60 -5.60 -12.28 -9.02
N LEU A 61 -4.32 -11.88 -8.93
CA LEU A 61 -3.82 -10.65 -9.55
C LEU A 61 -3.04 -11.03 -10.81
N PRO A 62 -3.43 -10.55 -12.00
CA PRO A 62 -2.69 -10.86 -13.21
C PRO A 62 -1.31 -10.20 -13.17
N ALA A 63 -0.36 -10.75 -13.91
CA ALA A 63 0.92 -10.10 -14.13
C ALA A 63 0.72 -8.81 -14.97
N PRO A 64 1.42 -7.72 -14.67
CA PRO A 64 1.44 -6.54 -15.53
C PRO A 64 2.04 -6.86 -16.90
N PRO A 65 1.64 -6.17 -17.99
CA PRO A 65 2.31 -6.27 -19.28
C PRO A 65 3.78 -5.87 -19.18
N ALA A 66 4.65 -6.56 -19.92
CA ALA A 66 6.10 -6.38 -19.82
C ALA A 66 6.58 -4.95 -20.19
N ASP A 67 5.87 -4.29 -21.11
CA ASP A 67 6.12 -2.91 -21.54
C ASP A 67 5.73 -1.86 -20.48
N THR A 68 5.06 -2.27 -19.39
CA THR A 68 4.76 -1.39 -18.25
C THR A 68 5.80 -1.45 -17.15
N LEU A 69 6.70 -2.44 -17.17
CA LEU A 69 7.69 -2.62 -16.12
C LEU A 69 8.85 -1.64 -16.29
N THR A 70 9.30 -1.05 -15.19
CA THR A 70 10.42 -0.11 -15.19
C THR A 70 11.56 -0.65 -14.32
N PRO A 71 12.82 -0.22 -14.56
CA PRO A 71 13.92 -0.63 -13.71
C PRO A 71 13.65 -0.29 -12.24
N ILE A 72 13.76 -1.28 -11.36
CA ILE A 72 13.67 -1.03 -9.92
C ILE A 72 14.88 -0.20 -9.53
N SER A 73 14.60 0.98 -8.98
CA SER A 73 15.62 1.86 -8.44
C SER A 73 15.22 2.30 -7.05
N ALA A 74 16.22 2.60 -6.22
CA ALA A 74 15.99 3.20 -4.94
C ALA A 74 15.75 4.70 -5.12
N GLY A 75 14.69 5.11 -5.82
CA GLY A 75 14.38 6.51 -6.15
C GLY A 75 14.31 7.46 -4.93
N SER A 76 14.34 6.92 -3.73
CA SER A 76 14.51 7.64 -2.47
C SER A 76 15.96 8.03 -2.15
N GLN A 77 16.99 7.32 -2.62
CA GLN A 77 18.41 7.74 -2.53
C GLN A 77 18.72 9.00 -3.35
N THR A 78 17.87 9.33 -4.32
CA THR A 78 18.02 10.54 -5.16
C THR A 78 17.30 11.76 -4.57
N GLN A 79 16.64 11.63 -3.41
CA GLN A 79 16.02 12.78 -2.74
C GLN A 79 17.05 13.52 -1.88
N PRO A 80 17.09 14.87 -1.91
CA PRO A 80 18.13 15.66 -1.25
C PRO A 80 18.31 15.38 0.25
N ASP A 81 17.21 15.03 0.92
CA ASP A 81 17.19 14.84 2.37
C ASP A 81 17.35 13.37 2.79
N CYS A 82 17.60 12.47 1.84
CA CYS A 82 17.83 11.06 2.08
C CYS A 82 19.31 10.69 1.87
N THR A 83 19.88 10.00 2.85
CA THR A 83 21.25 9.49 2.85
C THR A 83 21.25 7.98 3.08
N GLY A 84 22.32 7.30 2.69
CA GLY A 84 22.44 5.85 2.82
C GLY A 84 22.57 5.16 1.46
N GLU A 85 22.51 3.83 1.47
CA GLU A 85 22.70 3.01 0.27
C GLU A 85 21.73 1.83 0.33
N ILE A 86 20.92 1.69 -0.71
CA ILE A 86 20.12 0.49 -1.00
C ILE A 86 20.77 -0.25 -2.16
N LYS A 87 20.98 -1.55 -1.94
CA LYS A 87 21.58 -2.48 -2.90
C LYS A 87 20.53 -3.44 -3.41
N PHE A 88 20.63 -3.71 -4.69
CA PHE A 88 19.81 -4.67 -5.42
C PHE A 88 20.72 -5.81 -5.87
N SER A 89 20.36 -7.06 -5.58
CA SER A 89 21.16 -8.21 -6.02
C SER A 89 21.23 -8.35 -7.54
N ASP A 90 20.20 -7.88 -8.25
CA ASP A 90 20.16 -7.82 -9.71
C ASP A 90 19.64 -6.44 -10.17
N PRO A 91 20.54 -5.52 -10.58
CA PRO A 91 20.18 -4.19 -11.09
C PRO A 91 19.35 -4.20 -12.37
N ALA A 92 19.29 -5.33 -13.10
CA ALA A 92 18.47 -5.45 -14.29
C ALA A 92 17.01 -5.83 -13.99
N THR A 93 16.66 -6.04 -12.72
CA THR A 93 15.29 -6.33 -12.28
C THR A 93 14.35 -5.19 -12.66
N GLN A 94 13.22 -5.56 -13.26
CA GLN A 94 12.14 -4.63 -13.54
C GLN A 94 10.95 -4.91 -12.63
N GLY A 95 10.19 -3.86 -12.32
CA GLY A 95 9.03 -3.96 -11.46
C GLY A 95 8.06 -2.82 -11.65
N ILE A 96 6.94 -2.91 -10.92
CA ILE A 96 5.91 -1.87 -10.89
C ILE A 96 5.05 -2.00 -9.63
N ASP A 97 4.59 -0.85 -9.12
CA ASP A 97 3.67 -0.79 -7.98
C ASP A 97 2.21 -0.98 -8.42
N LEU A 98 1.45 -1.70 -7.60
CA LEU A 98 0.01 -1.84 -7.74
C LEU A 98 -0.70 -0.75 -6.94
N PHE A 99 -1.58 -0.03 -7.61
CA PHE A 99 -2.50 0.90 -6.99
C PHE A 99 -3.91 0.32 -6.98
N ILE A 100 -4.66 0.64 -5.94
CA ILE A 100 -6.08 0.30 -5.86
C ILE A 100 -6.87 1.55 -6.21
N SER A 101 -7.85 1.41 -7.10
CA SER A 101 -8.84 2.44 -7.37
C SER A 101 -10.22 1.94 -6.95
N VAL A 102 -10.96 2.77 -6.22
CA VAL A 102 -12.32 2.48 -5.80
C VAL A 102 -13.27 3.38 -6.57
N LYS A 103 -14.40 2.83 -7.02
CA LYS A 103 -15.52 3.58 -7.57
C LYS A 103 -16.83 3.10 -6.94
N THR A 104 -17.56 4.04 -6.37
CA THR A 104 -18.94 3.90 -5.89
C THR A 104 -19.75 5.12 -6.32
N ASP A 105 -21.02 5.18 -5.95
CA ASP A 105 -21.86 6.36 -6.19
C ASP A 105 -21.42 7.58 -5.37
N LEU A 106 -20.71 7.34 -4.25
CA LEU A 106 -20.31 8.38 -3.29
C LEU A 106 -18.82 8.74 -3.38
N ARG A 107 -17.98 7.87 -3.94
CA ARG A 107 -16.52 8.02 -3.94
C ARG A 107 -15.89 7.45 -5.21
N ALA A 108 -14.90 8.15 -5.74
CA ALA A 108 -14.07 7.65 -6.82
C ALA A 108 -12.61 8.11 -6.64
N GLY A 109 -11.64 7.26 -6.96
CA GLY A 109 -10.23 7.63 -6.98
C GLY A 109 -9.29 6.52 -6.55
N LEU A 110 -8.01 6.85 -6.39
CA LEU A 110 -7.00 5.96 -5.82
C LEU A 110 -7.19 5.83 -4.30
N ALA A 111 -7.00 4.61 -3.80
CA ALA A 111 -7.06 4.27 -2.39
C ALA A 111 -5.69 3.79 -1.92
N ARG A 112 -5.27 4.27 -0.74
CA ARG A 112 -4.08 3.75 -0.03
C ARG A 112 -4.46 2.56 0.84
N GLN A 113 -3.56 1.59 0.92
CA GLN A 113 -3.72 0.42 1.79
C GLN A 113 -3.13 0.75 3.17
N LEU A 114 -3.99 0.88 4.17
CA LEU A 114 -3.63 1.25 5.54
C LEU A 114 -4.14 0.19 6.51
N VAL A 115 -3.33 -0.12 7.52
CA VAL A 115 -3.79 -0.84 8.71
C VAL A 115 -4.01 0.19 9.80
N ILE A 116 -5.21 0.22 10.36
CA ILE A 116 -5.62 1.17 11.39
C ILE A 116 -5.91 0.37 12.67
N ASP A 117 -5.45 0.86 13.82
CA ASP A 117 -5.77 0.25 15.12
C ASP A 117 -7.18 0.63 15.61
N THR A 118 -7.55 0.11 16.78
CA THR A 118 -8.86 0.34 17.39
C THR A 118 -9.11 1.79 17.81
N THR A 119 -8.06 2.63 17.84
CA THR A 119 -8.15 4.05 18.19
C THR A 119 -8.17 4.96 16.95
N GLY A 120 -8.13 4.38 15.75
CA GLY A 120 -8.13 5.13 14.50
C GLY A 120 -6.75 5.55 14.02
N ASN A 121 -5.67 5.10 14.67
CA ASN A 121 -4.31 5.43 14.25
C ASN A 121 -3.82 4.47 13.16
N VAL A 122 -3.14 5.01 12.15
CA VAL A 122 -2.45 4.20 11.14
C VAL A 122 -1.25 3.52 11.79
N THR A 123 -1.25 2.20 11.84
CA THR A 123 -0.16 1.39 12.43
C THR A 123 0.75 0.79 11.37
N LYS A 124 0.22 0.51 10.17
CA LYS A 124 1.00 -0.01 9.05
C LYS A 124 0.53 0.56 7.73
N THR A 125 1.47 0.66 6.80
CA THR A 125 1.19 0.87 5.39
C THR A 125 1.55 -0.40 4.64
N SER A 126 0.78 -0.69 3.59
CA SER A 126 1.04 -1.83 2.70
C SER A 126 1.15 -1.35 1.27
N GLY A 127 2.11 -1.91 0.54
CA GLY A 127 2.26 -1.76 -0.90
C GLY A 127 2.36 -3.14 -1.54
N LEU A 128 1.91 -3.24 -2.79
CA LEU A 128 2.12 -4.44 -3.60
C LEU A 128 3.03 -4.06 -4.76
N VAL A 129 4.12 -4.80 -4.92
CA VAL A 129 5.10 -4.60 -5.98
C VAL A 129 5.22 -5.88 -6.79
N TYR A 130 5.18 -5.76 -8.11
CA TYR A 130 5.54 -6.85 -9.01
C TYR A 130 7.04 -6.76 -9.32
N VAL A 131 7.73 -7.90 -9.31
CA VAL A 131 9.11 -8.00 -9.82
C VAL A 131 9.20 -9.11 -10.87
N ASP A 132 9.94 -8.88 -11.94
CA ASP A 132 10.05 -9.82 -13.07
C ASP A 132 10.99 -11.01 -12.81
N ARG A 133 11.78 -10.94 -11.73
CA ARG A 133 12.75 -11.94 -11.25
C ARG A 133 12.99 -11.80 -9.76
N ASP A 134 13.61 -12.82 -9.15
CA ASP A 134 13.97 -12.79 -7.74
C ASP A 134 14.97 -11.68 -7.43
N LEU A 135 14.71 -10.91 -6.37
CA LEU A 135 15.48 -9.72 -6.02
C LEU A 135 15.68 -9.63 -4.51
N LYS A 136 16.93 -9.58 -4.07
CA LYS A 136 17.28 -9.19 -2.70
C LYS A 136 17.51 -7.69 -2.66
N VAL A 137 16.81 -7.01 -1.75
CA VAL A 137 16.99 -5.59 -1.42
C VAL A 137 17.64 -5.51 -0.05
N SER A 138 18.78 -4.83 0.04
CA SER A 138 19.50 -4.65 1.30
C SER A 138 20.03 -3.24 1.50
N GLY A 139 20.24 -2.84 2.75
CA GLY A 139 20.90 -1.59 3.11
C GLY A 139 19.99 -0.65 3.90
N THR A 140 20.53 0.52 4.23
CA THR A 140 19.87 1.46 5.13
C THR A 140 19.64 2.77 4.42
N LEU A 141 18.43 3.31 4.52
CA LEU A 141 18.08 4.63 4.04
C LEU A 141 17.65 5.50 5.22
N ARG A 142 18.26 6.67 5.34
CA ARG A 142 17.96 7.68 6.34
C ARG A 142 17.45 8.95 5.67
N CYS A 143 16.17 9.23 5.80
CA CYS A 143 15.53 10.43 5.25
C CYS A 143 15.20 11.43 6.36
N THR A 144 15.59 12.68 6.15
CA THR A 144 15.17 13.81 6.97
C THR A 144 13.99 14.48 6.27
N PHE A 145 12.96 14.86 7.02
CA PHE A 145 11.83 15.60 6.47
C PHE A 145 11.27 16.54 7.52
N THR A 146 10.70 17.65 7.06
CA THR A 146 10.07 18.63 7.94
C THR A 146 8.58 18.28 8.07
N GLY A 147 8.13 18.06 9.31
CA GLY A 147 6.71 17.84 9.59
C GLY A 147 5.87 19.10 9.36
N ALA A 148 4.54 18.94 9.38
CA ALA A 148 3.60 20.07 9.26
C ALA A 148 3.73 21.10 10.42
N ASP A 149 4.38 20.70 11.51
CA ASP A 149 4.74 21.51 12.67
C ASP A 149 6.08 22.25 12.51
N ASN A 150 6.70 22.19 11.33
CA ASN A 150 8.05 22.68 11.03
C ASN A 150 9.17 22.00 11.85
N LEU A 151 8.91 20.85 12.47
CA LEU A 151 9.95 20.09 13.17
C LEU A 151 10.66 19.13 12.21
N ALA A 152 11.98 19.12 12.27
CA ALA A 152 12.80 18.14 11.55
C ALA A 152 12.61 16.75 12.16
N ARG A 153 12.24 15.79 11.32
CA ARG A 153 12.05 14.38 11.67
C ARG A 153 13.00 13.54 10.84
N VAL A 154 13.44 12.42 11.40
CA VAL A 154 14.34 11.49 10.73
C VAL A 154 13.66 10.12 10.68
N SER A 155 13.49 9.60 9.47
CA SER A 155 13.12 8.20 9.23
C SER A 155 14.39 7.42 8.89
N VAL A 156 14.58 6.27 9.54
CA VAL A 156 15.62 5.30 9.19
C VAL A 156 14.92 4.00 8.81
N ASN A 157 15.18 3.52 7.61
CA ASN A 157 14.65 2.28 7.07
C ASN A 157 15.81 1.32 6.82
N ASP A 158 15.92 0.30 7.67
CA ASP A 158 16.79 -0.84 7.43
C ASP A 158 16.05 -1.84 6.54
N ASN A 159 16.64 -2.15 5.40
CA ASN A 159 16.08 -3.03 4.39
C ASN A 159 16.89 -4.32 4.37
N ASP A 160 16.20 -5.43 4.52
CA ASP A 160 16.73 -6.78 4.32
C ASP A 160 15.62 -7.68 3.78
N VAL A 161 15.13 -7.37 2.58
CA VAL A 161 13.92 -7.97 2.02
C VAL A 161 14.26 -8.86 0.83
N GLN A 162 13.71 -10.07 0.82
CA GLN A 162 13.72 -10.94 -0.35
C GLN A 162 12.38 -10.78 -1.09
N LEU A 163 12.46 -10.41 -2.36
CA LEU A 163 11.33 -10.39 -3.28
C LEU A 163 11.46 -11.59 -4.23
N HIS A 164 10.33 -12.23 -4.49
CA HIS A 164 10.24 -13.33 -5.44
C HIS A 164 9.60 -12.84 -6.73
N LYS A 165 9.96 -13.43 -7.87
CA LYS A 165 9.27 -13.18 -9.14
C LYS A 165 7.75 -13.21 -8.96
N GLY A 166 7.06 -12.15 -9.37
CA GLY A 166 5.63 -11.97 -9.17
C GLY A 166 5.28 -10.87 -8.17
N TRP A 167 4.08 -10.94 -7.61
CA TRP A 167 3.56 -9.99 -6.64
C TRP A 167 4.12 -10.23 -5.23
N ASN A 168 4.67 -9.19 -4.63
CA ASN A 168 5.19 -9.17 -3.25
C ASN A 168 4.47 -8.09 -2.45
N SER A 169 4.21 -8.38 -1.17
CA SER A 169 3.68 -7.41 -0.22
C SER A 169 4.81 -6.76 0.56
N LEU A 170 4.89 -5.44 0.50
CA LEU A 170 5.79 -4.62 1.30
C LEU A 170 4.99 -3.98 2.43
N VAL A 171 5.31 -4.34 3.67
CA VAL A 171 4.62 -3.82 4.85
C VAL A 171 5.57 -2.92 5.64
N GLY A 172 5.23 -1.64 5.72
CA GLY A 172 5.93 -0.67 6.55
C GLY A 172 5.19 -0.48 7.89
N SER A 173 5.93 -0.45 8.99
CA SER A 173 5.39 -0.01 10.28
C SER A 173 5.45 1.50 10.38
N VAL A 174 4.36 2.13 10.82
CA VAL A 174 4.37 3.54 11.17
C VAL A 174 4.78 3.65 12.64
N LYS A 175 5.89 4.33 12.91
CA LYS A 175 6.38 4.63 14.27
C LYS A 175 6.01 6.05 14.65
#